data_AF-A0A9D1I207-F1
#
_entry.id   AF-A0A9D1I207-F1
#
_cell.length_a   1.000
_cell.length_b   1.000
_cell.length_c   1.000
_cell.angle_alpha   90.00
_cell.angle_beta   90.00
_cell.angle_gamma   90.00
#
_symmetry.space_group_name_H-M   'P 1'
#
loop_
_entity.id
_entity.type
_entity.pdbx_description
1 polymer ?
#
loop_
_entity_poly.entity_id
_entity_poly.type
_entity_poly.pdbx_seq_one_letter_code
_entity_poly.pdbx_strand_id
1 'polypeptide(L)' 'GSGNARPLKEFLLEMKGSIAPELDFIFGDIPFTGVNQPLEDFDCSLTEKDTGFKAEVSFGEGCRKTMEWLEKTMEEEE' A
#
# COMPACT_ATOMS: atom_id res chain seq x y z
N GLY A 1 -6.00 -3.35 -3.11
CA GLY A 1 -6.25 -2.93 -1.72
C GLY A 1 -6.05 -4.11 -0.77
N SER A 2 -5.73 -3.88 0.50
CA SER A 2 -5.54 -4.99 1.46
C SER A 2 -6.84 -5.52 2.05
N GLY A 3 -7.89 -4.69 2.15
CA GLY A 3 -9.14 -5.04 2.86
C GLY A 3 -8.94 -5.37 4.35
N ASN A 4 -7.73 -5.20 4.86
CA ASN A 4 -7.30 -5.58 6.19
C ASN A 4 -6.44 -4.45 6.76
N ALA A 5 -6.89 -3.88 7.87
CA ALA A 5 -6.17 -2.87 8.62
C ALA A 5 -4.97 -3.49 9.35
N ARG A 6 -3.79 -2.88 9.19
CA ARG A 6 -2.53 -3.33 9.82
C ARG A 6 -1.53 -2.17 9.87
N PRO A 7 -0.42 -2.27 10.64
CA PRO A 7 0.57 -1.21 10.73
C PRO A 7 1.17 -0.80 9.38
N LEU A 8 1.46 0.50 9.20
CA LEU A 8 2.07 1.05 7.97
C LEU A 8 3.34 0.31 7.54
N LYS A 9 4.17 -0.11 8.50
CA LYS A 9 5.40 -0.87 8.25
C LYS A 9 5.15 -2.13 7.42
N GLU A 10 4.04 -2.84 7.64
CA GLU A 10 3.74 -4.07 6.92
C GLU A 10 3.40 -3.80 5.45
N PHE A 11 2.69 -2.71 5.18
CA PHE A 11 2.45 -2.26 3.80
C PHE A 11 3.74 -1.85 3.10
N LEU A 12 4.64 -1.14 3.79
CA LEU A 12 5.93 -0.75 3.22
C LEU A 12 6.79 -1.97 2.87
N LEU A 13 6.78 -3.01 3.70
CA LEU A 13 7.48 -4.27 3.40
C LEU A 13 6.85 -5.04 2.23
N GLU A 14 5.52 -5.09 2.13
CA GLU A 14 4.84 -5.72 0.98
C GLU A 14 5.12 -4.97 -0.33
N MET A 15 5.07 -3.63 -0.28
CA MET A 15 5.43 -2.77 -1.42
C MET A 15 6.88 -3.03 -1.85
N LYS A 16 7.84 -2.98 -0.90
CA LYS A 16 9.25 -3.32 -1.16
C LYS A 16 9.36 -4.68 -1.85
N GLY A 17 8.77 -5.72 -1.28
CA GLY A 17 8.82 -7.06 -1.87
C GLY A 17 8.21 -7.14 -3.28
N SER A 18 7.27 -6.25 -3.59
CA SER A 18 6.58 -6.24 -4.89
C SER A 18 7.34 -5.50 -5.99
N ILE A 19 8.10 -4.44 -5.66
CA ILE A 19 8.70 -3.55 -6.67
C ILE A 19 10.22 -3.37 -6.53
N ALA A 20 10.78 -3.60 -5.33
CA ALA A 20 12.19 -3.34 -5.05
C ALA A 20 12.73 -4.25 -3.94
N PRO A 21 12.73 -5.59 -4.13
CA PRO A 21 13.10 -6.55 -3.09
C PRO A 21 14.54 -6.37 -2.59
N GLU A 22 15.42 -5.86 -3.45
CA GLU A 22 16.85 -5.67 -3.16
C GLU A 22 17.16 -4.38 -2.37
N LEU A 23 16.20 -3.46 -2.19
CA LEU A 23 16.44 -2.21 -1.45
C LEU A 23 16.40 -2.43 0.07
N ASP A 24 17.34 -1.88 0.81
CA ASP A 24 17.28 -1.89 2.27
C ASP A 24 16.34 -0.80 2.80
N PHE A 25 15.31 -1.22 3.54
CA PHE A 25 14.39 -0.31 4.22
C PHE A 25 14.86 -0.11 5.66
N ILE A 26 15.24 1.11 5.99
CA ILE A 26 15.64 1.52 7.34
C ILE A 26 14.45 2.19 8.03
N PHE A 27 14.06 1.69 9.19
CA PHE A 27 12.92 2.21 9.96
C PHE A 27 13.39 2.75 11.31
N GLY A 28 12.80 3.85 11.76
CA GLY A 28 12.99 4.36 13.12
C GLY A 28 14.04 5.46 13.28
N ASP A 29 14.76 5.83 12.21
CA ASP A 29 15.72 6.94 12.24
C ASP A 29 15.06 8.30 12.47
N ILE A 30 13.79 8.43 12.08
CA ILE A 30 12.98 9.64 12.29
C ILE A 30 11.78 9.27 13.16
N PRO A 31 11.56 9.92 14.31
CA PRO A 31 10.38 9.72 15.12
C PRO A 31 9.11 10.04 14.33
N PHE A 32 8.09 9.21 14.48
CA PHE A 32 6.78 9.49 13.89
C PHE A 32 6.11 10.65 14.64
N THR A 33 5.75 11.70 13.91
CA THR A 33 5.09 12.91 14.45
C THR A 33 3.64 13.06 14.00
N GLY A 34 3.12 12.09 13.24
CA GLY A 34 1.74 12.11 12.74
C GLY A 34 0.71 11.67 13.78
N VAL A 35 -0.56 11.72 13.39
CA VAL A 35 -1.67 11.17 14.17
C VAL A 35 -1.80 9.69 13.85
N ASN A 36 -1.75 8.85 14.88
CA ASN A 36 -2.11 7.43 14.75
C ASN A 36 -3.63 7.31 14.75
N GLN A 37 -4.20 6.91 13.62
CA GLN A 37 -5.61 6.54 13.55
C GLN A 37 -5.81 5.12 14.10
N PRO A 38 -6.93 4.84 14.79
CA PRO A 38 -7.33 3.49 15.17
C PRO A 38 -7.41 2.56 13.94
N LEU A 39 -7.19 1.26 14.14
CA LEU A 39 -7.30 0.29 13.03
C LEU A 39 -8.74 0.16 12.52
N GLU A 40 -9.71 0.39 13.40
CA GLU A 40 -11.14 0.34 13.16
C GLU A 40 -11.59 1.37 12.11
N ASP A 41 -10.88 2.50 12.00
CA ASP A 41 -11.16 3.54 11.00
C ASP A 41 -10.88 3.06 9.57
N PHE A 42 -10.13 1.96 9.42
CA PHE A 42 -9.81 1.35 8.14
C PHE A 42 -10.65 0.08 7.86
N ASP A 43 -11.61 -0.26 8.72
CA ASP A 43 -12.51 -1.40 8.49
C ASP A 43 -13.44 -1.15 7.30
N CYS A 44 -13.38 -2.05 6.32
CA CYS A 44 -14.19 -1.99 5.11
C CYS A 44 -15.45 -2.88 5.18
N SER A 45 -15.70 -3.57 6.30
CA SER A 45 -16.80 -4.53 6.45
C SER A 45 -18.17 -3.91 6.16
N LEU A 46 -18.40 -2.66 6.56
CA LEU A 46 -19.65 -1.94 6.32
C LEU A 46 -19.87 -1.69 4.83
N THR A 47 -18.85 -1.21 4.12
CA THR A 47 -18.91 -0.97 2.66
C THR A 47 -19.09 -2.27 1.89
N GLU A 48 -18.35 -3.33 2.25
CA GLU A 48 -18.47 -4.64 1.61
C GLU A 48 -19.88 -5.23 1.82
N LYS A 49 -20.46 -5.08 3.01
CA LYS A 49 -21.83 -5.52 3.31
C LYS A 49 -22.90 -4.73 2.54
N ASP A 50 -22.75 -3.41 2.45
CA ASP A 50 -23.74 -2.52 1.84
C ASP A 50 -23.72 -2.60 0.30
N THR A 51 -22.54 -2.74 -0.28
CA THR A 51 -22.34 -2.60 -1.74
C THR A 51 -21.92 -3.90 -2.43
N GLY A 52 -21.47 -4.90 -1.67
CA GLY A 52 -20.80 -6.09 -2.22
C GLY A 52 -19.39 -5.80 -2.77
N PHE A 53 -18.90 -4.56 -2.65
CA PHE A 53 -17.59 -4.19 -3.18
C PHE A 53 -16.46 -4.82 -2.37
N LYS A 54 -15.56 -5.50 -3.08
CA LYS A 54 -14.32 -6.04 -2.56
C LYS A 54 -13.19 -5.72 -3.52
N ALA A 55 -12.02 -5.35 -2.99
CA ALA A 55 -10.85 -5.19 -3.82
C ALA A 55 -10.39 -6.55 -4.38
N GLU A 56 -10.40 -6.69 -5.70
CA GLU A 56 -9.89 -7.89 -6.39
C GLU A 56 -8.37 -7.86 -6.57
N VAL A 57 -7.82 -6.65 -6.72
CA VAL A 57 -6.38 -6.42 -6.83
C VAL A 57 -5.80 -6.30 -5.43
N SER A 58 -4.74 -7.07 -5.13
CA SER A 58 -4.04 -6.99 -3.84
C SER A 58 -3.31 -5.64 -3.65
N PHE A 59 -2.76 -5.37 -2.47
CA PHE A 59 -1.97 -4.16 -2.27
C PHE A 59 -0.67 -4.20 -3.08
N GLY A 60 0.13 -5.26 -2.95
CA GLY A 60 1.38 -5.44 -3.69
C GLY A 60 1.20 -5.50 -5.22
N GLU A 61 0.15 -6.14 -5.72
CA GLU A 61 -0.18 -6.10 -7.15
C GLU A 61 -0.50 -4.68 -7.62
N GLY A 62 -1.26 -3.93 -6.83
CA GLY A 62 -1.53 -2.52 -7.08
C GLY A 62 -0.23 -1.71 -7.18
N CYS A 63 0.68 -1.87 -6.20
CA CYS A 63 1.99 -1.22 -6.21
C CYS A 63 2.80 -1.52 -7.48
N ARG A 64 2.84 -2.79 -7.92
CA ARG A 64 3.54 -3.19 -9.14
C ARG A 64 2.94 -2.52 -10.38
N LYS A 65 1.61 -2.58 -10.55
CA LYS A 65 0.92 -1.93 -11.67
C LYS A 65 1.16 -0.42 -11.70
N THR A 66 1.18 0.23 -10.53
CA THR A 66 1.50 1.65 -10.43
C THR A 66 2.95 1.95 -10.80
N MET A 67 3.92 1.12 -10.38
CA MET A 67 5.32 1.29 -10.77
C MET A 67 5.51 1.15 -12.27
N GLU A 68 4.96 0.10 -12.89
CA GLU A 68 5.01 -0.12 -14.33
C GLU A 68 4.39 1.04 -15.13
N TRP A 69 3.35 1.68 -14.59
CA TRP A 69 2.75 2.86 -15.19
C TRP A 69 3.66 4.09 -15.09
N LEU A 70 4.28 4.32 -13.92
CA LEU A 70 5.21 5.43 -13.71
C LEU A 70 6.42 5.33 -14.64
N GLU A 71 7.02 4.15 -14.79
CA GLU A 71 8.16 3.92 -15.69
C GLU A 71 7.81 4.29 -17.13
N LYS A 72 6.66 3.82 -17.64
CA LYS A 72 6.19 4.14 -19.00
C LYS A 72 5.97 5.64 -19.19
N THR A 73 5.33 6.30 -18.24
CA THR A 73 5.07 7.74 -18.35
C THR A 73 6.36 8.55 -18.30
N MET A 74 7.34 8.14 -17.51
CA MET A 74 8.65 8.80 -17.48
C MET A 74 9.42 8.60 -18.79
N GLU A 75 9.36 7.42 -19.41
CA GLU A 75 9.98 7.15 -20.72
C GLU A 75 9.33 7.93 -21.87
N GLU A 76 8.01 8.19 -21.81
CA GLU A 76 7.28 8.96 -22.83
C GLU A 76 7.52 10.48 -22.74
N GLU A 77 7.99 10.98 -21.61
CA GLU A 77 8.32 12.40 -21.37
C GLU A 77 9.77 12.76 -21.77
N GLU A 78 10.63 11.78 -22.04
CA GLU A 78 12.03 11.95 -22.53
C GLU A 78 12.13 12.02 -24.07
#